data_AF-A0A929YIQ2-F1
#
_entry.id   AF-A0A929YIQ2-F1
#
_cell.length_a   1.000
_cell.length_b   1.000
_cell.length_c   1.000
_cell.angle_alpha   90.00
_cell.angle_beta   90.00
_cell.angle_gamma   90.00
#
_symmetry.space_group_name_H-M   'P 1'
#
loop_
_entity.id
_entity.type
_entity.pdbx_description
1 polymer ?
#
loop_
_entity_poly.entity_id
_entity_poly.type
_entity_poly.pdbx_seq_one_letter_code
_entity_poly.pdbx_strand_id
1 'polypeptide(L)' 'MKLSEELQWRGFWNQTTFTDDKLIDSENFTLYLGTDPSADSLHVGHLAVYMM' A
#
# COMPACT_ATOMS: atom_id res chain seq x y z
N MET A 1 4.48 4.94 -15.50
CA MET A 1 3.18 4.32 -15.20
C MET A 1 2.56 5.11 -14.08
N LYS A 2 1.23 5.18 -14.02
CA LYS A 2 0.54 5.80 -12.88
C LYS A 2 0.63 4.89 -11.66
N LEU A 3 0.47 5.44 -10.44
CA LEU A 3 0.59 4.64 -9.22
C LEU A 3 -0.55 3.61 -9.17
N SER A 4 -1.76 4.00 -9.55
CA SER A 4 -2.93 3.12 -9.66
C SER A 4 -2.65 1.88 -10.52
N GLU A 5 -2.06 2.10 -11.70
CA GLU A 5 -1.70 1.05 -12.65
C GLU A 5 -0.64 0.10 -12.09
N GLU A 6 0.39 0.66 -11.44
CA GLU A 6 1.49 -0.12 -10.87
C GLU A 6 1.02 -1.02 -9.72
N LEU A 7 0.18 -0.48 -8.82
CA LEU A 7 -0.36 -1.23 -7.69
C LEU A 7 -1.25 -2.38 -8.15
N GLN A 8 -2.08 -2.17 -9.17
CA GLN A 8 -2.89 -3.25 -9.75
C GLN A 8 -2.03 -4.30 -10.45
N TRP A 9 -1.08 -3.87 -11.29
CA TRP A 9 -0.23 -4.79 -12.05
C TRP A 9 0.62 -5.69 -11.14
N ARG A 10 1.11 -5.15 -10.02
CA ARG A 10 1.90 -5.91 -9.03
C ARG A 10 1.06 -6.71 -8.04
N GLY A 11 -0.27 -6.60 -8.08
CA GLY A 11 -1.17 -7.29 -7.14
C GLY A 11 -1.21 -6.67 -5.74
N PHE A 12 -0.84 -5.40 -5.59
CA PHE A 12 -0.91 -4.63 -4.35
C PHE A 12 -2.28 -3.96 -4.10
N TRP A 13 -3.31 -4.33 -4.88
CA TRP A 13 -4.67 -3.80 -4.76
C TRP A 13 -5.65 -4.90 -4.35
N ASN A 14 -5.81 -5.12 -3.03
CA ASN A 14 -6.71 -6.14 -2.51
C ASN A 14 -8.13 -5.60 -2.26
N GLN A 15 -8.26 -4.64 -1.35
CA GLN A 15 -9.53 -4.00 -1.00
C GLN A 15 -9.30 -2.53 -0.70
N THR A 16 -10.27 -1.69 -1.07
CA THR A 16 -10.23 -0.24 -0.85
C THR A 16 -11.64 0.31 -0.69
N THR A 17 -11.76 1.46 -0.04
CA THR A 17 -13.00 2.24 0.02
C THR A 17 -13.12 3.24 -1.14
N PHE A 18 -12.04 3.49 -1.88
CA PHE A 18 -12.08 4.34 -3.07
C PHE A 18 -12.94 3.67 -4.15
N THR A 19 -13.89 4.44 -4.71
CA THR A 19 -14.76 3.96 -5.80
C THR A 19 -14.08 4.03 -7.17
N ASP A 20 -13.01 4.81 -7.29
CA ASP A 20 -12.19 4.97 -8.49
C ASP A 20 -10.72 4.95 -8.06
N ASP A 21 -9.95 4.05 -8.65
CA ASP A 21 -8.53 3.86 -8.39
C ASP A 21 -7.68 5.05 -8.85
N LYS A 22 -8.15 5.81 -9.83
CA LYS A 22 -7.43 6.97 -10.37
C LYS A 22 -7.41 8.17 -9.43
N LEU A 23 -8.24 8.16 -8.39
CA LEU A 23 -8.23 9.22 -7.37
C LEU A 23 -6.86 9.35 -6.71
N ILE A 24 -6.14 8.24 -6.54
CA ILE A 24 -4.80 8.24 -5.93
C ILE A 24 -3.73 8.94 -6.78
N ASP A 25 -4.00 9.16 -8.07
CA ASP A 25 -3.10 9.88 -8.98
C ASP A 25 -3.45 11.38 -9.08
N SER A 26 -4.56 11.82 -8.47
CA SER A 26 -5.08 13.19 -8.65
C SER A 26 -4.50 14.21 -7.66
N GLU A 27 -4.06 13.76 -6.49
CA GLU A 27 -3.53 14.59 -5.43
C GLU A 27 -2.56 13.82 -4.54
N ASN A 28 -1.91 14.51 -3.61
CA ASN A 28 -1.01 13.90 -2.63
C ASN A 28 -1.80 13.48 -1.38
N PHE A 29 -1.62 12.23 -0.97
CA PHE A 29 -2.22 11.69 0.25
C PHE A 29 -1.17 11.52 1.34
N THR A 30 -1.55 11.83 2.58
CA THR A 30 -0.78 11.42 3.76
C THR A 30 -1.32 10.08 4.23
N LEU A 31 -0.48 9.06 4.24
CA LEU A 31 -0.81 7.69 4.63
C LEU A 31 -0.14 7.32 5.95
N TYR A 32 -0.69 6.33 6.65
CA TYR A 32 -0.05 5.71 7.81
C TYR A 32 0.00 4.20 7.62
N LEU A 33 1.06 3.57 8.15
CA LEU A 33 1.21 2.12 8.23
C LEU A 33 1.45 1.75 9.69
N GLY A 34 0.57 0.93 10.26
CA GLY A 34 0.69 0.45 11.63
C GLY A 34 1.56 -0.79 11.73
N THR A 35 2.35 -0.89 12.80
CA THR A 35 3.06 -2.12 13.17
C THR A 35 3.07 -2.25 14.70
N ASP A 36 2.74 -3.45 15.18
CA ASP A 36 2.78 -3.76 16.60
C ASP A 36 4.12 -4.43 16.96
N PRO A 37 4.72 -4.09 18.12
CA PRO A 37 5.97 -4.68 18.59
C PRO A 37 5.73 -6.11 19.14
N SER A 38 5.40 -7.03 18.25
CA SER A 38 5.06 -8.42 18.57
C SER A 38 6.27 -9.36 18.71
N ALA A 39 7.47 -8.88 18.33
CA ALA A 39 8.74 -9.59 18.43
C ALA A 39 9.90 -8.59 18.54
N ASP A 40 11.12 -9.10 18.71
CA ASP A 40 12.37 -8.32 18.72
C ASP A 40 12.77 -7.79 17.32
N SER A 41 12.18 -8.34 16.25
CA SER A 41 12.43 -7.91 14.87
C SER A 41 11.24 -8.18 13.95
N LEU A 42 11.18 -7.44 12.82
CA LEU A 42 10.28 -7.74 11.72
C LEU A 42 10.81 -8.93 10.91
N HIS A 43 9.90 -9.73 10.36
CA HIS A 43 10.22 -10.76 9.36
C HIS A 43 9.63 -10.42 7.98
N VAL A 44 9.93 -11.24 6.97
CA VAL A 44 9.56 -11.03 5.55
C VAL A 44 8.06 -10.77 5.29
N GLY A 45 7.18 -11.17 6.20
CA GLY A 45 5.74 -10.93 6.08
C GLY A 45 5.37 -9.44 6.10
N HIS A 46 6.21 -8.60 6.73
CA HIS A 46 6.02 -7.14 6.75
C HIS A 46 6.55 -6.48 5.47
N LEU A 47 7.47 -7.12 4.76
CA LEU A 47 8.20 -6.48 3.66
C LEU A 47 7.28 -5.99 2.54
N ALA A 48 6.23 -6.75 2.22
CA ALA A 48 5.30 -6.41 1.15
C ALA A 48 4.62 -5.05 1.35
N VAL A 49 4.20 -4.73 2.59
CA VAL A 49 3.51 -3.48 2.90
C VAL A 49 4.45 -2.30 3.14
N TYR A 50 5.72 -2.55 3.44
CA TYR A 50 6.75 -1.51 3.67
C TYR A 50 7.53 -1.11 2.41
N MET A 51 7.51 -1.94 1.36
CA MET A 51 8.22 -1.70 0.09
C MET A 51 7.32 -1.06 -0.99
N MET A 52 6.02 -0.89 -0.71
CA MET A 52 5.14 -0.03 -1.50
C MET A 52 5.44 1.44 -1.25
#